data_AF-A0A957GQZ5-F1
#
_entry.id   AF-A0A957GQZ5-F1
#
_cell.length_a   1.000
_cell.length_b   1.000
_cell.length_c   1.000
_cell.angle_alpha   90.00
_cell.angle_beta   90.00
_cell.angle_gamma   90.00
#
_symmetry.space_group_name_H-M   'P 1'
#
loop_
_entity.id
_entity.type
_entity.pdbx_description
1 polymer ?
#
loop_
_entity_poly.entity_id
_entity_poly.type
_entity_poly.pdbx_seq_one_letter_code
_entity_poly.pdbx_strand_id
1 'polypeptide(L)'
;MNTTPSPLIIAFVSDLMFSSKISNVINHLGYRVAWIERADIISDHATPRETPGEKLLGRKGKLFEQVVAQQPALFLFDLTNNEIPWYDWIAT
;
A
#
# COMPACT_ATOMS: atom_id res chain seq x y z
N MET A 1 13.37 18.98 -20.57
CA MET A 1 12.34 17.94 -20.74
C MET A 1 11.83 17.60 -19.35
N ASN A 2 10.58 17.94 -19.02
CA ASN A 2 9.98 17.52 -17.74
C ASN A 2 9.58 16.05 -17.88
N THR A 3 10.44 15.13 -17.45
CA THR A 3 10.09 13.70 -17.37
C THR A 3 9.36 13.48 -16.06
N THR A 4 8.08 13.80 -16.03
CA THR A 4 7.23 13.43 -14.89
C THR A 4 7.25 11.91 -14.78
N PRO A 5 7.64 11.35 -13.62
CA PRO A 5 7.69 9.90 -13.47
C PRO A 5 6.30 9.31 -13.70
N SER A 6 6.25 8.15 -14.37
CA SER A 6 5.01 7.42 -14.60
C SER A 6 4.24 7.24 -13.27
N PRO A 7 2.92 7.52 -13.24
CA PRO A 7 2.12 7.45 -12.03
C PRO A 7 2.26 6.10 -11.32
N LEU A 8 2.42 6.13 -10.01
CA LEU A 8 2.53 4.94 -9.18
C LEU A 8 1.18 4.59 -8.56
N ILE A 9 0.79 3.32 -8.69
CA ILE A 9 -0.31 2.72 -7.96
C ILE A 9 0.26 1.84 -6.87
N ILE A 10 -0.25 1.97 -5.65
CA ILE A 10 0.01 1.03 -4.56
C ILE A 10 -1.23 0.15 -4.38
N ALA A 11 -1.06 -1.16 -4.57
CA ALA A 11 -2.16 -2.12 -4.58
C ALA A 11 -2.07 -3.10 -3.40
N PHE A 12 -3.00 -2.96 -2.46
CA PHE A 12 -3.21 -3.84 -1.32
C PHE A 12 -4.15 -5.00 -1.69
N VAL A 13 -3.72 -5.86 -2.62
CA VAL A 13 -4.53 -6.93 -3.22
C VAL A 13 -3.80 -8.25 -3.05
N SER A 14 -4.49 -9.29 -2.57
CA SER A 14 -3.91 -10.64 -2.36
C SER A 14 -4.42 -11.70 -3.34
N ASP A 15 -5.55 -11.44 -4.01
CA ASP A 15 -6.14 -12.37 -4.97
C ASP A 15 -5.48 -12.28 -6.35
N LEU A 16 -4.96 -13.42 -6.82
CA LEU A 16 -4.24 -13.54 -8.09
C LEU A 16 -5.09 -13.20 -9.33
N MET A 17 -6.39 -13.52 -9.32
CA MET A 17 -7.29 -13.25 -10.44
C MET A 17 -7.56 -11.76 -10.60
N PHE A 18 -7.62 -11.01 -9.49
CA PHE A 18 -7.70 -9.55 -9.52
C PHE A 18 -6.38 -8.91 -9.92
N SER A 19 -5.25 -9.37 -9.37
CA SER A 19 -3.92 -8.83 -9.67
C SER A 19 -3.57 -8.87 -11.16
N SER A 20 -3.93 -9.96 -11.86
CA SER A 20 -3.72 -10.08 -13.32
C SER A 20 -4.52 -9.06 -14.13
N LYS A 21 -5.81 -8.88 -13.81
CA LYS A 21 -6.67 -7.90 -14.50
C LYS A 21 -6.19 -6.47 -14.29
N ILE A 22 -5.83 -6.14 -13.06
CA ILE A 22 -5.27 -4.82 -12.70
C ILE A 22 -3.95 -4.59 -13.44
N SER A 23 -3.03 -5.56 -13.45
CA SER A 23 -1.75 -5.46 -14.15
C SER A 23 -1.91 -5.13 -15.63
N ASN A 24 -2.87 -5.78 -16.32
CA ASN A 24 -3.13 -5.51 -17.73
C ASN A 24 -3.56 -4.05 -17.97
N VAL A 25 -4.44 -3.51 -17.12
CA VAL A 25 -4.89 -2.12 -17.21
C VAL A 25 -3.73 -1.15 -16.93
N ILE A 26 -2.96 -1.40 -15.87
CA ILE A 26 -1.82 -0.56 -15.49
C ILE A 26 -0.78 -0.49 -16.61
N ASN A 27 -0.46 -1.63 -17.21
CA ASN A 27 0.46 -1.71 -18.35
C ASN A 27 -0.07 -0.94 -19.56
N HIS A 28 -1.37 -1.06 -19.86
CA HIS A 28 -1.98 -0.33 -20.96
C HIS A 28 -1.96 1.20 -20.75
N LEU A 29 -2.08 1.65 -19.51
CA LEU A 29 -2.00 3.07 -19.14
C LEU A 29 -0.56 3.59 -19.04
N GLY A 30 0.45 2.71 -19.12
CA GLY A 30 1.85 3.07 -18.92
C GLY A 30 2.18 3.49 -17.49
N TYR A 31 1.44 2.96 -16.51
CA TYR A 31 1.59 3.26 -15.08
C TYR A 31 2.53 2.26 -14.40
N ARG A 32 2.98 2.56 -13.19
CA ARG A 32 3.74 1.64 -12.33
C ARG A 32 2.85 1.09 -11.23
N VAL A 33 3.15 -0.11 -10.74
CA VAL A 33 2.44 -0.73 -9.61
C VAL A 33 3.41 -1.30 -8.59
N ALA A 34 3.14 -1.05 -7.31
CA ALA A 34 3.74 -1.74 -6.18
C ALA A 34 2.67 -2.59 -5.49
N TRP A 35 2.89 -3.89 -5.42
CA TRP A 35 1.97 -4.86 -4.80
C TRP A 35 2.32 -5.04 -3.32
N ILE A 36 1.30 -4.94 -2.48
CA ILE A 36 1.39 -5.15 -1.03
C ILE A 36 0.36 -6.20 -0.66
N GLU A 37 0.79 -7.45 -0.60
CA GLU A 37 -0.13 -8.55 -0.32
C GLU A 37 -0.39 -8.71 1.19
N ARG A 38 0.60 -8.33 2.01
CA ARG A 38 0.56 -8.45 3.48
C ARG A 38 1.23 -7.23 4.13
N ALA A 39 0.71 -6.80 5.27
CA ALA A 39 1.22 -5.61 5.97
C ALA A 39 2.58 -5.83 6.67
N ASP A 40 3.10 -7.06 6.71
CA ASP A 40 4.41 -7.41 7.29
C ASP A 40 5.56 -7.19 6.31
N ILE A 41 5.31 -7.33 5.00
CA ILE A 41 6.30 -7.15 3.93
C ILE A 41 6.89 -5.72 3.92
N ILE A 42 6.16 -4.74 4.44
CA ILE A 42 6.58 -3.34 4.45
C ILE A 42 7.41 -2.99 5.70
N SER A 43 7.24 -3.76 6.78
CA SER A 43 7.91 -3.54 8.05
C SER A 43 8.99 -4.58 8.28
N ASP A 44 10.09 -4.50 7.52
CA ASP A 44 11.22 -5.44 7.61
C ASP A 44 12.12 -5.25 8.86
N HIS A 45 11.66 -4.48 9.84
CA HIS A 45 12.40 -4.23 11.08
C HIS A 45 11.48 -4.41 12.27
N ALA A 46 11.82 -5.37 13.13
CA ALA A 46 11.16 -5.67 14.40
C ALA A 46 10.81 -4.39 15.18
N THR A 47 9.60 -3.89 14.98
CA THR A 47 9.07 -2.73 15.68
C THR A 47 8.31 -3.19 16.92
N PRO A 48 8.50 -2.53 18.08
CA PRO A 48 7.78 -2.87 19.30
C PRO A 48 6.26 -2.81 19.09
N ARG A 49 5.53 -3.65 19.83
CA ARG A 49 4.06 -3.68 19.83
C ARG A 49 3.53 -2.36 20.40
N GLU A 50 2.69 -1.66 19.62
CA GLU A 50 2.16 -0.33 19.97
C GLU A 50 1.29 -0.35 21.25
N THR A 51 1.39 0.69 22.08
CA THR A 51 0.51 0.96 23.22
C THR A 51 -0.44 2.13 22.93
N PRO A 52 -1.65 2.18 23.53
CA PRO A 52 -2.60 3.27 23.31
C PRO A 52 -2.00 4.65 23.66
N GLY A 53 -2.04 5.59 22.71
CA GLY A 53 -1.67 7.00 22.94
C GLY A 53 -0.39 7.48 22.25
N GLU A 54 0.36 6.62 21.56
CA GLU A 54 1.52 7.08 20.79
C GLU A 54 1.11 7.66 19.43
N LYS A 55 1.70 8.82 19.09
CA LYS A 55 1.78 9.34 17.71
C LYS A 55 2.27 8.21 16.80
N LEU A 56 1.85 8.18 15.54
CA LEU A 56 2.21 7.23 14.45
C LEU A 56 3.70 6.80 14.43
N LEU A 57 4.19 6.05 15.42
CA LEU A 57 5.61 5.76 15.67
C LEU A 57 5.91 4.26 15.62
N GLY A 58 4.87 3.42 15.68
CA GLY A 58 5.02 1.97 15.52
C GLY A 58 4.85 1.50 14.08
N ARG A 59 4.46 0.24 13.92
CA ARG A 59 4.37 -0.44 12.62
C ARG A 59 3.42 0.27 11.66
N LYS A 60 2.31 0.83 12.16
CA LYS A 60 1.34 1.57 11.34
C LYS A 60 1.92 2.93 10.88
N GLY A 61 2.73 3.56 11.72
CA GLY A 61 3.42 4.82 11.40
C GLY A 61 4.48 4.68 10.32
N LYS A 62 5.37 3.68 10.44
CA LYS A 62 6.40 3.41 9.42
C LYS A 62 5.80 3.07 8.06
N LEU A 63 4.73 2.29 8.05
CA LEU A 63 3.97 1.98 6.83
C LEU A 63 3.46 3.26 6.16
N PHE A 64 2.85 4.15 6.96
CA PHE A 64 2.38 5.43 6.46
C PHE A 64 3.53 6.28 5.88
N GLU A 65 4.67 6.38 6.58
CA GLU A 65 5.85 7.09 6.10
C GLU A 65 6.37 6.52 4.77
N GLN A 66 6.53 5.19 4.67
CA GLN A 66 7.01 4.51 3.46
C GLN A 66 6.05 4.67 2.28
N VAL A 67 4.74 4.68 2.54
CA VAL A 67 3.71 4.89 1.52
C VAL A 67 3.71 6.34 1.04
N VAL A 68 3.76 7.31 1.96
CA VAL A 68 3.78 8.74 1.61
C VAL A 68 5.06 9.13 0.87
N ALA A 69 6.21 8.56 1.24
CA ALA A 69 7.49 8.80 0.57
C ALA A 69 7.45 8.40 -0.92
N GLN A 70 6.61 7.44 -1.29
CA GLN A 70 6.47 6.97 -2.67
C GLN A 70 5.59 7.87 -3.55
N GLN A 71 4.87 8.85 -2.97
CA GLN A 71 3.98 9.77 -3.68
C GLN A 71 3.07 9.05 -4.71
N PRO A 72 2.28 8.05 -4.28
CA PRO A 72 1.40 7.31 -5.17
C PRO A 72 0.27 8.21 -5.70
N ALA A 73 -0.12 7.97 -6.96
CA ALA A 73 -1.26 8.64 -7.58
C ALA A 73 -2.59 7.97 -7.21
N LEU A 74 -2.57 6.70 -6.79
CA LEU A 74 -3.75 5.92 -6.45
C LEU A 74 -3.41 4.78 -5.48
N PHE A 75 -4.33 4.54 -4.54
CA PHE A 75 -4.36 3.33 -3.72
C PHE A 75 -5.49 2.41 -4.17
N LEU A 76 -5.20 1.11 -4.27
CA LEU A 76 -6.21 0.07 -4.50
C LEU A 76 -6.28 -0.84 -3.29
N PHE A 77 -7.48 -1.04 -2.76
CA PHE A 77 -7.73 -1.90 -1.62
C PHE A 77 -8.65 -3.05 -2.03
N ASP A 78 -8.19 -4.27 -1.80
CA ASP A 78 -9.04 -5.45 -1.76
C ASP A 78 -9.64 -5.57 -0.36
N LEU A 79 -10.94 -5.26 -0.23
CA LEU A 79 -11.65 -5.32 1.05
C LEU A 79 -11.82 -6.74 1.59
N THR A 80 -11.53 -7.76 0.79
CA THR A 80 -11.54 -9.16 1.23
C THR A 80 -10.18 -9.62 1.77
N ASN A 81 -9.13 -8.81 1.59
CA ASN A 81 -7.80 -9.09 2.11
C ASN A 81 -7.70 -8.76 3.60
N ASN A 82 -7.84 -9.79 4.45
CA ASN A 82 -7.74 -9.66 5.90
C ASN A 82 -6.29 -9.49 6.42
N GLU A 83 -5.28 -9.65 5.56
CA GLU A 83 -3.86 -9.45 5.91
C GLU A 83 -3.46 -7.96 5.92
N ILE A 84 -4.38 -7.09 5.47
CA ILE A 84 -4.22 -5.63 5.47
C ILE A 84 -5.30 -5.05 6.39
N PRO A 85 -4.95 -4.31 7.45
CA PRO A 85 -5.93 -3.75 8.39
C PRO A 85 -6.57 -2.48 7.83
N TRP A 86 -7.11 -2.54 6.62
CA TRP A 86 -7.69 -1.37 5.92
C TRP A 86 -8.85 -0.75 6.70
N TYR A 87 -9.60 -1.55 7.47
CA TYR A 87 -10.70 -1.11 8.31
C TYR A 87 -10.25 -0.14 9.40
N ASP A 88 -9.00 -0.25 9.87
CA ASP A 88 -8.42 0.67 10.85
C ASP A 88 -7.97 2.01 10.21
N TRP A 89 -7.89 2.08 8.88
CA TRP A 89 -7.35 3.24 8.16
C TRP A 89 -8.44 4.13 7.57
N ILE A 90 -9.60 3.56 7.26
CA ILE A 90 -10.76 4.29 6.76
C ILE A 90 -11.58 4.72 7.98
N ALA A 91 -11.47 5.98 8.37
CA ALA A 91 -12.27 6.54 9.46
C ALA A 91 -13.77 6.32 9.19
N THR A 92 -14.47 5.71 10.14
CA THR A 92 -15.94 5.63 10.17
C THR A 92 -16.56 6.88 10.76
#